data_AF-A0A6A3N8S4-F1
#
_entry.id   AF-A0A6A3N8S4-F1
#
_cell.length_a   1.000
_cell.length_b   1.000
_cell.length_c   1.000
_cell.angle_alpha   90.00
_cell.angle_beta   90.00
_cell.angle_gamma   90.00
#
_symmetry.space_group_name_H-M   'P 1'
#
loop_
_entity.id
_entity.type
_entity.pdbx_description
1 polymer ?
#
loop_
_entity_poly.entity_id
_entity_poly.type
_entity_poly.pdbx_seq_one_letter_code
_entity_poly.pdbx_strand_id
1 'polypeptide(L)' 'VYGRFDVNQLEKFVPSKDCEFYFCGPAGFMTAVHKSLNKQWAVPAAQLHYEYFGPTQNIDE' A
#
# COMPACT_ATOMS: atom_id res chain seq x y z
N VAL A 1 -6.27 -14.07 -11.05
CA VAL A 1 -5.22 -13.23 -11.65
C VAL A 1 -4.03 -13.24 -10.71
N TYR A 2 -2.87 -13.72 -11.16
CA TYR A 2 -1.65 -13.80 -10.36
C TYR A 2 -0.93 -12.44 -10.30
N GLY A 3 -0.05 -12.25 -9.32
CA GLY A 3 0.81 -11.05 -9.23
C GLY A 3 0.15 -9.79 -8.68
N ARG A 4 -1.06 -9.88 -8.11
CA ARG A 4 -1.66 -8.77 -7.37
C ARG A 4 -1.05 -8.65 -5.97
N PHE A 5 -0.97 -7.43 -5.46
CA PHE A 5 -0.58 -7.17 -4.07
C PHE A 5 -1.57 -7.86 -3.11
N ASP A 6 -1.04 -8.60 -2.14
CA ASP A 6 -1.79 -9.25 -1.07
C ASP A 6 -1.06 -9.01 0.25
N VAL A 7 -1.73 -8.25 1.13
CA VAL A 7 -1.16 -7.86 2.42
C VAL A 7 -0.95 -9.06 3.34
N ASN A 8 -1.70 -10.15 3.19
CA ASN A 8 -1.50 -11.37 4.00
C ASN A 8 -0.24 -12.13 3.59
N GLN A 9 0.20 -11.98 2.34
CA GLN A 9 1.51 -12.51 1.92
C GLN A 9 2.64 -11.66 2.48
N LEU A 10 2.46 -10.34 2.52
CA LEU A 10 3.44 -9.41 3.09
C LEU A 10 3.77 -9.75 4.55
N GLU A 11 2.80 -10.21 5.33
CA GLU A 11 2.99 -10.62 6.75
C GLU A 11 4.10 -11.65 6.95
N LYS A 12 4.36 -12.48 5.94
CA LYS A 12 5.40 -13.53 5.99
C LYS A 12 6.81 -12.97 5.79
N PHE A 13 6.92 -11.75 5.30
CA PHE A 13 8.18 -11.13 4.91
C PHE A 13 8.60 -9.99 5.83
N VAL A 14 7.66 -9.40 6.58
CA VAL A 14 7.95 -8.30 7.51
C VAL A 14 8.02 -8.81 8.95
N PRO A 15 8.93 -8.27 9.79
CA PRO A 15 9.06 -8.69 11.19
C PRO A 15 7.91 -8.19 12.07
N SER A 16 7.22 -7.12 11.67
CA SER A 16 6.07 -6.54 12.36
C SER A 16 5.20 -5.73 11.38
N LYS A 17 4.01 -5.31 11.83
CA LYS A 17 3.13 -4.37 11.08
C LYS A 17 3.43 -2.90 11.40
N ASP A 18 4.20 -2.65 12.46
CA ASP A 18 4.64 -1.31 12.84
C ASP A 18 5.92 -0.98 12.07
N CYS A 19 5.72 -0.45 10.86
CA CYS A 19 6.77 -0.14 9.90
C CYS A 19 6.38 1.12 9.13
N GLU A 20 7.38 1.79 8.58
CA GLU A 20 7.17 2.83 7.58
C GLU A 20 7.04 2.17 6.20
N PHE A 21 5.91 2.39 5.52
CA PHE A 21 5.62 1.80 4.21
C PHE A 21 5.80 2.83 3.11
N TYR A 22 6.71 2.56 2.18
CA TYR A 22 6.98 3.37 1.00
C TYR A 22 6.58 2.60 -0.26
N PHE A 23 5.72 3.18 -1.10
CA PHE A 23 5.29 2.54 -2.34
C PHE A 23 5.03 3.55 -3.47
N CYS A 24 5.21 3.10 -4.71
CA CYS A 24 4.97 3.90 -5.90
C CYS A 24 4.53 3.00 -7.07
N GLY A 25 3.87 3.57 -8.08
CA GLY A 25 3.41 2.81 -9.25
C GLY A 25 2.11 3.32 -9.88
N PRO A 26 1.47 2.49 -10.72
CA PRO A 26 0.21 2.82 -11.39
C PRO A 26 -0.96 2.92 -10.40
N ALA A 27 -1.94 3.80 -10.65
CA ALA A 27 -3.03 4.08 -9.70
C ALA A 27 -3.74 2.83 -9.16
N GLY A 28 -4.08 1.86 -10.00
CA GLY A 28 -4.74 0.63 -9.54
C GLY A 28 -3.90 -0.19 -8.55
N PHE A 29 -2.57 -0.17 -8.66
CA PHE A 29 -1.67 -0.77 -7.67
C PHE A 29 -1.61 0.08 -6.40
N MET A 30 -1.47 1.40 -6.55
CA MET A 30 -1.40 2.34 -5.44
C MET A 30 -2.63 2.26 -4.53
N THR A 31 -3.83 2.32 -5.11
CA THR A 31 -5.10 2.20 -4.37
C THR A 31 -5.22 0.84 -3.69
N ALA A 32 -4.77 -0.24 -4.34
CA ALA A 32 -4.81 -1.58 -3.75
C ALA A 32 -3.87 -1.72 -2.53
N VAL A 33 -2.64 -1.20 -2.61
CA VAL A 33 -1.67 -1.20 -1.50
C VAL A 33 -2.19 -0.33 -0.36
N HIS A 34 -2.55 0.93 -0.65
CA HIS A 34 -3.02 1.89 0.34
C HIS A 34 -4.25 1.36 1.11
N LYS A 35 -5.26 0.86 0.38
CA LYS A 35 -6.46 0.29 0.99
C LYS A 35 -6.16 -0.92 1.86
N SER A 36 -5.23 -1.79 1.44
CA SER A 36 -4.93 -3.01 2.20
C SER A 36 -4.16 -2.70 3.48
N LEU A 37 -3.13 -1.85 3.41
CA LEU A 37 -2.36 -1.43 4.59
C LEU A 37 -3.22 -0.64 5.58
N ASN A 38 -3.98 0.35 5.10
CA ASN A 38 -4.85 1.17 5.95
C ASN A 38 -6.03 0.36 6.51
N LYS A 39 -6.82 -0.33 5.67
CA LYS A 39 -8.09 -0.93 6.13
C LYS A 39 -7.94 -2.31 6.74
N GLN A 40 -7.01 -3.14 6.26
CA GLN A 40 -6.87 -4.52 6.76
C GLN A 40 -5.84 -4.62 7.88
N TRP A 41 -4.74 -3.89 7.78
CA TRP A 41 -3.69 -3.87 8.81
C TRP A 41 -3.81 -2.70 9.78
N ALA A 42 -4.73 -1.76 9.55
CA ALA A 42 -4.90 -0.57 10.38
C ALA A 42 -3.62 0.27 10.52
N VAL A 43 -2.77 0.27 9.49
CA VAL A 43 -1.54 1.07 9.48
C VAL A 43 -1.91 2.56 9.52
N PRO A 44 -1.41 3.33 10.51
CA PRO A 44 -1.60 4.77 10.60
C PRO A 44 -1.19 5.50 9.31
N ALA A 45 -1.97 6.51 8.92
CA ALA A 45 -1.67 7.32 7.73
C ALA A 45 -0.27 7.98 7.78
N ALA A 46 0.23 8.29 8.98
CA ALA A 46 1.57 8.84 9.17
C ALA A 46 2.71 7.89 8.75
N GLN A 47 2.42 6.59 8.66
CA GLN A 47 3.38 5.55 8.27
C GLN A 47 3.21 5.11 6.80
N LEU A 48 2.31 5.76 6.05
CA LEU A 48 2.04 5.46 4.64
C LEU A 48 2.58 6.58 3.75
N HIS A 49 3.67 6.30 3.05
CA HIS A 49 4.35 7.24 2.17
C HIS A 49 4.28 6.75 0.74
N TYR A 50 3.86 7.61 -0.18
CA TYR A 50 3.70 7.19 -1.56
C TYR A 50 3.95 8.28 -2.59
N GLU A 51 4.36 7.84 -3.79
CA GLU A 51 4.57 8.70 -4.95
C GLU A 51 3.91 8.10 -6.20
N TYR A 52 3.29 8.94 -7.02
CA TYR A 52 2.68 8.54 -8.28
C TYR A 52 3.69 8.59 -9.43
N PHE A 53 3.66 7.58 -10.29
CA PHE A 53 4.37 7.63 -11.57
C PHE A 53 3.58 8.49 -12.57
N GLY A 54 3.81 9.80 -12.55
CA GLY A 54 3.16 10.77 -13.45
C GLY A 54 2.36 11.85 -12.69
N PRO A 55 1.46 12.59 -13.36
CA PRO A 55 0.63 13.59 -12.70
C PRO A 55 -0.18 12.94 -11.57
N THR A 56 -0.24 13.61 -10.43
CA THR A 56 -0.89 13.10 -9.22
C THR A 56 -2.34 12.72 -9.53
N GLN A 57 -2.68 11.46 -9.26
CA GLN A 57 -4.06 10.97 -9.32
C GLN A 57 -4.62 10.84 -7.90
N ASN A 58 -5.93 10.97 -7.73
CA ASN A 58 -6.57 10.85 -6.42
C ASN A 58 -6.54 9.38 -5.97
N ILE A 59 -6.00 9.09 -4.78
CA ILE A 59 -5.86 7.70 -4.28
C ILE A 59 -7.15 7.16 -3.63
N ASP A 60 -8.10 8.05 -3.38
CA ASP A 60 -9.35 7.78 -2.66
C ASP A 60 -10.56 7.52 -3.59
N GLU A 61 -10.36 7.60 -4.92
CA GLU A 61 -11.33 7.18 -5.95
C GLU A 61 -11.08 5.75 -6.44
#